data_AF-A0A7W8R3B4-F1
#
_entry.id   AF-A0A7W8R3B4-F1
#
_cell.length_a   1.000
_cell.length_b   1.000
_cell.length_c   1.000
_cell.angle_alpha   90.00
_cell.angle_beta   90.00
_cell.angle_gamma   90.00
#
_symmetry.space_group_name_H-M   'P 1'
#
loop_
_entity.id
_entity.type
_entity.pdbx_description
1 polymer ?
#
loop_
_entity_poly.entity_id
_entity_poly.type
_entity_poly.pdbx_seq_one_letter_code
_entity_poly.pdbx_strand_id
1 'polypeptide(L)'
;MPNLNCGLDLVGEVLYGKWKIRLLWFINEGYKRPSELQRKIPDASRRVLNLQLKELEGHELVSRTIYPVMPPMVEYNLTDFGQTLIPVIA
;
A
#
# COMPACT_ATOMS: atom_id res chain seq x y z
N MET A 1 -4.26 19.14 14.64
CA MET A 1 -5.08 18.02 14.14
C MET A 1 -5.85 18.55 12.94
N PRO A 2 -5.82 17.90 11.78
CA PRO A 2 -6.63 18.35 10.64
C PRO A 2 -8.12 18.22 10.99
N ASN A 3 -8.92 19.20 10.58
CA ASN A 3 -10.38 19.15 10.72
C ASN A 3 -10.93 18.17 9.65
N LEU A 4 -11.25 16.95 10.06
CA LEU A 4 -11.90 15.93 9.23
C LEU A 4 -13.41 16.22 9.21
N ASN A 5 -13.87 17.01 8.24
CA ASN A 5 -15.26 17.47 8.19
C ASN A 5 -16.20 16.47 7.49
N CYS A 6 -15.67 15.50 6.75
CA CYS A 6 -16.47 14.43 6.14
C CYS A 6 -15.64 13.18 5.82
N GLY A 7 -16.33 12.09 5.47
CA GLY A 7 -15.68 10.83 5.08
C GLY A 7 -14.72 10.95 3.90
N LEU A 8 -14.93 11.93 3.00
CA LEU A 8 -14.01 12.20 1.89
C LEU A 8 -12.65 12.72 2.37
N ASP A 9 -12.62 13.56 3.40
CA ASP A 9 -11.36 14.09 3.97
C ASP A 9 -10.54 12.97 4.62
N LEU A 10 -11.24 11.99 5.21
CA LEU A 10 -10.65 10.84 5.87
C LEU A 10 -10.09 9.83 4.85
N VAL A 11 -10.82 9.60 3.76
CA VAL A 11 -10.31 8.86 2.59
C VAL A 11 -9.12 9.60 1.97
N GLY A 12 -9.18 10.93 1.92
CA GLY A 12 -8.05 11.79 1.60
C GLY A 12 -6.85 11.44 2.47
N GLU A 13 -6.92 11.58 3.78
CA GLU A 13 -5.77 11.29 4.66
C GLU A 13 -5.17 9.87 4.45
N VAL A 14 -6.04 8.87 4.27
CA VAL A 14 -5.63 7.47 4.11
C VAL A 14 -5.02 7.18 2.73
N LEU A 15 -5.64 7.66 1.65
CA LEU A 15 -5.26 7.33 0.26
C LEU A 15 -4.49 8.44 -0.45
N TYR A 16 -4.37 9.63 0.13
CA TYR A 16 -3.60 10.73 -0.42
C TYR A 16 -2.12 10.37 -0.43
N GLY A 17 -1.51 10.61 -1.59
CA GLY A 17 -0.14 10.19 -1.88
C GLY A 17 -0.05 9.65 -3.30
N LYS A 18 0.95 10.12 -4.04
CA LYS A 18 1.17 9.78 -5.46
C LYS A 18 1.24 8.26 -5.73
N TRP A 19 1.58 7.46 -4.71
CA TRP A 19 1.93 6.06 -4.86
C TRP A 19 0.96 5.07 -4.19
N LYS A 20 0.14 5.48 -3.21
CA LYS A 20 -0.71 4.56 -2.43
C LYS A 20 -1.69 3.78 -3.31
N ILE A 21 -2.42 4.49 -4.17
CA ILE A 21 -3.38 3.88 -5.12
C ILE A 21 -2.67 2.89 -6.05
N ARG A 22 -1.49 3.26 -6.59
CA ARG A 22 -0.70 2.38 -7.46
C ARG A 22 -0.20 1.14 -6.71
N LEU A 23 0.20 1.28 -5.45
CA LEU A 23 0.62 0.15 -4.61
C LEU A 23 -0.54 -0.82 -4.38
N LEU A 24 -1.72 -0.32 -4.00
CA LEU A 24 -2.91 -1.16 -3.83
C LEU A 24 -3.26 -1.91 -5.13
N TRP A 25 -3.24 -1.21 -6.27
CA TRP A 25 -3.46 -1.81 -7.58
C TRP A 25 -2.44 -2.92 -7.91
N PHE A 26 -1.14 -2.66 -7.77
CA PHE A 26 -0.14 -3.70 -8.11
C PHE A 26 -0.13 -4.86 -7.11
N ILE A 27 -0.46 -4.62 -5.84
CA ILE A 27 -0.64 -5.72 -4.88
C ILE A 27 -1.85 -6.58 -5.28
N ASN A 28 -2.95 -5.96 -5.74
CA ASN A 28 -4.11 -6.67 -6.30
C ASN A 28 -3.73 -7.54 -7.52
N GLU A 29 -2.90 -7.01 -8.41
CA GLU A 29 -2.36 -7.73 -9.57
C GLU A 29 -1.38 -8.86 -9.21
N GLY A 30 -1.08 -9.05 -7.92
CA GLY A 30 -0.25 -10.14 -7.42
C GLY A 30 1.24 -9.81 -7.24
N TYR A 31 1.65 -8.53 -7.36
CA TYR A 31 3.01 -8.12 -7.01
C TYR A 31 3.13 -7.94 -5.50
N LYS A 32 3.81 -8.88 -4.84
CA LYS A 32 3.81 -8.96 -3.37
C LYS A 32 5.09 -8.43 -2.74
N ARG A 33 6.21 -8.46 -3.45
CA ARG A 33 7.52 -8.10 -2.87
C ARG A 33 7.83 -6.62 -3.07
N PRO A 34 8.47 -5.92 -2.10
CA PRO A 34 8.88 -4.53 -2.26
C PRO A 34 9.71 -4.26 -3.52
N SER A 35 10.58 -5.19 -3.90
CA SER A 35 11.40 -5.08 -5.09
C SER A 35 10.59 -5.17 -6.39
N GLU A 36 9.52 -5.96 -6.42
CA GLU A 36 8.59 -6.06 -7.55
C GLU A 36 7.76 -4.78 -7.68
N LEU A 37 7.21 -4.30 -6.56
CA LEU A 37 6.46 -3.05 -6.50
C LEU A 37 7.33 -1.85 -6.93
N GLN A 38 8.59 -1.82 -6.49
CA GLN A 38 9.55 -0.80 -6.90
C GLN A 38 9.87 -0.83 -8.41
N ARG A 39 9.88 -2.02 -9.03
CA ARG A 39 10.05 -2.14 -10.48
C ARG A 39 8.83 -1.64 -11.25
N LYS A 40 7.62 -1.79 -10.68
CA LYS A 40 6.37 -1.25 -11.25
C LYS A 40 6.21 0.26 -11.03
N ILE A 41 6.85 0.80 -10.01
CA ILE A 41 6.82 2.23 -9.67
C ILE A 41 8.26 2.77 -9.63
N PRO A 42 8.97 2.84 -10.77
CA PRO A 42 10.38 3.21 -10.80
C PRO A 42 10.65 4.65 -10.34
N ASP A 43 9.67 5.54 -10.50
CA ASP A 43 9.76 6.95 -10.10
C ASP A 43 9.69 7.18 -8.59
N ALA A 44 9.20 6.20 -7.82
CA ALA A 44 9.21 6.28 -6.37
C ALA A 44 10.58 5.83 -5.87
N SER A 45 11.25 6.61 -5.01
CA SER A 45 12.47 6.08 -4.37
C SER A 45 12.12 4.92 -3.43
N ARG A 46 13.06 3.98 -3.22
CA ARG A 46 12.87 2.85 -2.28
C ARG A 46 12.44 3.31 -0.89
N ARG A 47 13.00 4.44 -0.42
CA ARG A 47 12.65 5.04 0.88
C ARG A 47 11.19 5.47 0.91
N VAL A 48 10.73 6.18 -0.13
CA VAL A 48 9.34 6.65 -0.22
C VAL A 48 8.39 5.46 -0.37
N LEU A 49 8.72 4.47 -1.21
CA LEU A 49 7.88 3.28 -1.39
C LEU A 49 7.69 2.51 -0.07
N ASN A 50 8.77 2.30 0.69
CA ASN A 50 8.69 1.66 2.01
C ASN A 50 7.88 2.48 3.02
N LEU A 51 7.99 3.81 3.00
CA LEU A 51 7.18 4.68 3.85
C LEU A 51 5.69 4.53 3.52
N GLN A 52 5.33 4.56 2.24
CA GLN A 52 3.93 4.43 1.80
C GLN A 52 3.37 3.04 2.09
N LEU A 53 4.15 1.96 1.93
CA LEU A 53 3.74 0.62 2.34
C LEU A 53 3.48 0.53 3.85
N LYS A 54 4.32 1.17 4.67
CA LYS A 54 4.12 1.23 6.13
C LYS A 54 2.87 2.03 6.51
N GLU A 55 2.58 3.11 5.79
CA GLU A 55 1.33 3.86 5.98
C GLU A 55 0.11 3.01 5.62
N LEU A 56 0.13 2.33 4.48
CA LEU A 56 -0.95 1.42 4.07
C LEU A 56 -1.15 0.25 5.06
N GLU A 57 -0.06 -0.27 5.62
CA GLU A 57 -0.09 -1.25 6.71
C GLU A 57 -0.72 -0.66 7.98
N GLY A 58 -0.32 0.55 8.36
CA GLY A 58 -0.89 1.25 9.52
C GLY A 58 -2.37 1.64 9.37
N HIS A 59 -2.85 1.76 8.14
CA HIS A 59 -4.28 1.97 7.83
C HIS A 59 -5.04 0.66 7.61
N GLU A 60 -4.42 -0.50 7.87
CA GLU A 60 -5.02 -1.83 7.71
C GLU A 60 -5.51 -2.12 6.29
N LEU A 61 -4.97 -1.45 5.27
CA LEU A 61 -5.28 -1.71 3.86
C LEU A 61 -4.44 -2.85 3.28
N VAL A 62 -3.24 -3.03 3.84
CA VAL A 62 -2.27 -4.04 3.41
C VAL A 62 -1.73 -4.75 4.64
N SER A 63 -1.58 -6.06 4.56
CA SER A 63 -0.88 -6.86 5.56
C SER A 63 0.54 -7.16 5.09
N ARG A 64 1.49 -7.20 6.03
CA ARG A 64 2.88 -7.56 5.79
C ARG A 64 3.19 -8.92 6.40
N THR A 65 3.61 -9.87 5.57
CA THR A 65 4.06 -11.19 6.00
C THR A 65 5.58 -11.28 5.88
N ILE A 66 6.25 -11.69 6.95
CA ILE A 66 7.70 -11.94 6.97
C ILE A 66 7.90 -13.45 6.99
N TYR A 67 8.61 -13.96 5.98
CA TYR A 67 8.98 -15.36 5.91
C TYR A 67 10.39 -15.55 6.47
N PRO A 68 10.60 -16.47 7.44
CA PRO A 68 11.88 -16.74 8.06
C PRO A 68 12.77 -17.62 7.16
N VAL A 69 13.04 -17.15 5.95
CA VAL A 69 13.98 -17.74 4.99
C VAL A 69 15.29 -16.93 5.00
N MET A 70 16.36 -17.47 4.42
CA MET A 70 17.65 -16.77 4.31
C MET A 70 17.93 -16.39 2.84
N PRO A 71 18.04 -15.10 2.49
CA PRO A 71 17.75 -13.92 3.32
C PRO A 71 16.24 -13.75 3.59
N PRO A 72 15.83 -13.03 4.67
CA PRO A 72 14.43 -12.85 5.02
C PRO A 72 13.62 -12.27 3.86
N MET A 73 12.48 -12.89 3.58
CA MET A 73 11.57 -12.46 2.52
C MET A 73 10.36 -11.76 3.14
N VAL A 74 9.90 -10.70 2.48
CA VAL A 74 8.74 -9.92 2.90
C VAL A 74 7.76 -9.84 1.75
N GLU A 75 6.49 -10.10 2.04
CA GLU A 75 5.39 -9.94 1.10
C GLU A 75 4.30 -9.05 1.69
N TYR A 76 3.62 -8.34 0.80
CA TYR A 76 2.49 -7.48 1.08
C TYR A 76 1.25 -8.03 0.37
N ASN A 77 0.12 -8.12 1.07
CA ASN A 77 -1.16 -8.56 0.52
C ASN A 77 -2.25 -7.58 0.94
N LEU A 78 -3.28 -7.36 0.11
CA LEU A 78 -4.44 -6.60 0.53
C LEU A 78 -5.14 -7.31 1.69
N THR A 79 -5.56 -6.55 2.69
CA THR A 79 -6.52 -7.03 3.69
C THR A 79 -7.91 -7.12 3.09
N ASP A 80 -8.86 -7.72 3.80
CA ASP A 80 -10.27 -7.73 3.37
C ASP A 80 -10.80 -6.31 3.16
N PHE A 81 -10.43 -5.38 4.04
CA PHE A 81 -10.78 -3.97 3.89
C PHE A 81 -10.10 -3.34 2.67
N GLY A 82 -8.80 -3.59 2.46
CA GLY A 82 -8.06 -3.12 1.29
C GLY A 82 -8.66 -3.60 -0.03
N GLN A 83 -9.19 -4.83 -0.08
CA GLN A 83 -9.85 -5.38 -1.26
C GLN A 83 -11.13 -4.62 -1.62
N THR A 84 -11.88 -4.11 -0.64
CA THR A 84 -13.10 -3.32 -0.90
C THR A 84 -12.83 -2.01 -1.64
N LEU A 85 -11.59 -1.52 -1.64
CA LEU A 85 -11.19 -0.30 -2.34
C LEU A 85 -10.87 -0.53 -3.82
N ILE A 86 -10.57 -1.77 -4.23
CA ILE A 86 -10.17 -2.08 -5.60
C ILE A 86 -11.25 -1.71 -6.64
N PRO A 87 -12.55 -2.00 -6.43
CA PRO A 87 -13.60 -1.59 -7.36
C PRO A 87 -13.75 -0.07 -7.52
N VAL A 88 -13.23 0.73 -6.59
CA VAL A 88 -13.27 2.20 -6.64
C VAL A 88 -12.07 2.76 -7.41
N ILE A 89 -10.97 1.99 -7.49
CA ILE A 89 -9.73 2.36 -8.17
C ILE A 89 -9.75 1.93 -9.65
N ALA A 90 -10.49 0.86 -9.98
CA ALA A 90 -10.58 0.23 -11.30
C ALA A 90 -11.44 1.01 -12.31
#